data_AF-A0A9D4X9Z4-F1
#
_entry.id   AF-A0A9D4X9Z4-F1
#
_cell.length_a   1.000
_cell.length_b   1.000
_cell.length_c   1.000
_cell.angle_alpha   90.00
_cell.angle_beta   90.00
_cell.angle_gamma   90.00
#
_symmetry.space_group_name_H-M   'P 1'
#
loop_
_entity.id
_entity.type
_entity.pdbx_description
1 polymer ?
#
loop_
_entity_poly.entity_id
_entity_poly.type
_entity_poly.pdbx_seq_one_letter_code
_entity_poly.pdbx_strand_id
1 'polypeptide(L)'
;MEVLTVAAVAPCLKYEEITPPKAVDFCHITDNTYELKEVIKMEAEILKSLNFEMGNPHVNTFLNEFIGFATENQKTSKLQMEFLCNYLAELSLLDYECIRFLPSTVAASVIFLARFIIRPGVHPWILEKANIVSKPFTRQENTIIQTCAVACYSASYGDVANHKTRSVEIDLDDLMNYKDLDEEFLTRVTENTRRYVGIFADAIDELMPEPTEAFIDDDHDILMTQRSDEGTEGADGSDPHQKMPSEIKRFLLLCTPVRIVALKSTRFLGWIFLGWIFFQELAEHVPKGHIPRTMTVHLRGELTRKVAPGDVVELSGIFLPIPYVGFRAMRAGLVADTYLEAMSVSHFKKKYEEYELRGDEEEQIKRLAEDGDIYDKLARSLAPEIFGHEDIKKALLLLLVGAPHRQLKDGMKVINFILFEAHMFNGA
;
A
#
# COMPACT_ATOMS: atom_id res chain seq x y z
N MET A 1 54.93 -13.24 -42.28
CA MET A 1 53.71 -12.53 -41.83
C MET A 1 52.43 -13.32 -42.07
N GLU A 2 52.48 -14.57 -42.55
CA GLU A 2 51.27 -15.26 -43.06
C GLU A 2 50.59 -16.18 -42.03
N VAL A 3 51.34 -16.88 -41.16
CA VAL A 3 50.72 -17.78 -40.16
C VAL A 3 49.98 -17.04 -39.06
N LEU A 4 50.49 -15.87 -38.66
CA LEU A 4 49.86 -15.01 -37.66
C LEU A 4 48.48 -14.55 -38.15
N THR A 5 48.35 -14.23 -39.43
CA THR A 5 47.06 -13.81 -40.02
C THR A 5 46.05 -14.93 -39.96
N VAL A 6 46.43 -16.15 -40.33
CA VAL A 6 45.55 -17.33 -40.29
C VAL A 6 45.19 -17.69 -38.85
N ALA A 7 46.17 -17.65 -37.94
CA ALA A 7 45.99 -17.94 -36.53
C ALA A 7 45.23 -16.85 -35.76
N ALA A 8 45.18 -15.61 -36.25
CA ALA A 8 44.36 -14.53 -35.71
C ALA A 8 42.93 -14.57 -36.25
N VAL A 9 42.74 -14.94 -37.52
CA VAL A 9 41.41 -15.06 -38.15
C VAL A 9 40.63 -16.25 -37.59
N ALA A 10 41.30 -17.37 -37.29
CA ALA A 10 40.67 -18.57 -36.71
C ALA A 10 39.87 -18.32 -35.40
N PRO A 11 40.42 -17.68 -34.36
CA PRO A 11 39.68 -17.40 -33.12
C PRO A 11 38.60 -16.32 -33.31
N CYS A 12 38.77 -15.35 -34.23
CA CYS A 12 37.74 -14.37 -34.55
C CYS A 12 36.51 -15.02 -35.22
N LEU A 13 36.72 -15.90 -36.19
CA LEU A 13 35.62 -16.62 -36.86
C LEU A 13 34.89 -17.54 -35.88
N LYS A 14 35.60 -18.19 -34.95
CA LYS A 14 34.97 -18.95 -33.85
C LYS A 14 34.12 -18.09 -32.92
N TYR A 15 34.41 -16.79 -32.81
CA TYR A 15 33.68 -15.87 -31.96
C TYR A 15 32.45 -15.27 -32.66
N GLU A 16 32.52 -14.99 -33.96
CA GLU A 16 31.49 -14.23 -34.69
C GLU A 16 30.62 -15.08 -35.64
N GLU A 17 31.14 -16.16 -36.24
CA GLU A 17 30.36 -16.98 -37.17
C GLU A 17 29.44 -17.98 -36.46
N ILE A 18 28.22 -18.12 -36.99
CA ILE A 18 27.24 -19.13 -36.56
C ILE A 18 27.78 -20.56 -36.79
N THR A 19 28.53 -20.77 -37.87
CA THR A 19 29.16 -22.05 -38.21
C THR A 19 30.63 -21.83 -38.57
N PRO A 20 31.55 -21.84 -37.59
CA PRO A 20 32.94 -21.56 -37.86
C PRO A 20 33.63 -22.71 -38.62
N PRO A 21 34.51 -22.42 -39.59
CA PRO A 21 35.32 -23.41 -40.28
C PRO A 21 36.30 -24.10 -39.31
N LYS A 22 36.65 -25.36 -39.61
CA LYS A 22 37.57 -26.13 -38.77
C LYS A 22 39.00 -25.66 -39.01
N ALA A 23 39.87 -25.83 -38.01
CA ALA A 23 41.31 -25.53 -38.10
C ALA A 23 42.01 -26.24 -39.30
N VAL A 24 41.48 -27.38 -39.74
CA VAL A 24 41.96 -28.13 -40.92
C VAL A 24 41.65 -27.38 -42.22
N ASP A 25 40.51 -26.69 -42.30
CA ASP A 25 40.08 -25.95 -43.48
C ASP A 25 41.00 -24.74 -43.73
N PHE A 26 41.52 -24.11 -42.67
CA PHE A 26 42.53 -23.05 -42.76
C PHE A 26 43.89 -23.56 -43.26
N CYS A 27 44.26 -24.79 -42.95
CA CYS A 27 45.46 -25.42 -43.50
C CYS A 27 45.28 -25.66 -45.01
N HIS A 28 44.07 -26.05 -45.44
CA HIS A 28 43.74 -26.22 -46.85
C HIS A 28 43.71 -24.90 -47.65
N ILE A 29 43.15 -23.83 -47.08
CA ILE A 29 43.10 -22.48 -47.71
C ILE A 29 44.51 -21.91 -47.94
N THR A 30 45.48 -22.35 -47.15
CA THR A 30 46.89 -21.92 -47.24
C THR A 30 47.77 -22.90 -48.01
N ASP A 31 47.19 -23.73 -48.88
CA ASP A 31 47.90 -24.76 -49.66
C ASP A 31 48.75 -25.71 -48.80
N ASN A 32 48.30 -26.01 -47.58
CA ASN A 32 49.02 -26.82 -46.58
C ASN A 32 50.43 -26.30 -46.26
N THR A 33 50.66 -25.00 -46.38
CA THR A 33 51.94 -24.37 -46.05
C THR A 33 52.27 -24.50 -44.55
N TYR A 34 51.26 -24.69 -43.70
CA TYR A 34 51.38 -24.78 -42.25
C TYR A 34 50.74 -26.05 -41.70
N GLU A 35 51.36 -26.66 -40.68
CA GLU A 35 50.76 -27.81 -40.01
C GLU A 35 49.71 -27.38 -38.99
N LEU A 36 48.67 -28.22 -38.81
CA LEU A 36 47.58 -27.98 -37.84
C LEU A 36 48.09 -27.66 -36.42
N LYS A 37 49.18 -28.31 -35.99
CA LYS A 37 49.79 -28.10 -34.68
C LYS A 37 50.35 -26.68 -34.52
N GLU A 38 50.92 -26.13 -35.58
CA GLU A 38 51.52 -24.79 -35.57
C GLU A 38 50.45 -23.71 -35.49
N VAL A 39 49.35 -23.89 -36.24
CA VAL A 39 48.20 -22.97 -36.21
C VAL A 39 47.53 -22.97 -34.82
N ILE A 40 47.30 -24.14 -34.22
CA ILE A 40 46.72 -24.24 -32.86
C ILE A 40 47.65 -23.65 -31.81
N LYS A 41 48.97 -23.84 -31.94
CA LYS A 41 49.94 -23.29 -30.99
C LYS A 41 49.94 -21.77 -31.04
N MET A 42 49.93 -21.17 -32.24
CA MET A 42 49.85 -19.72 -32.41
C MET A 42 48.51 -19.16 -31.95
N GLU A 43 47.39 -19.84 -32.24
CA GLU A 43 46.07 -19.45 -31.72
C GLU A 43 46.09 -19.38 -30.17
N ALA A 44 46.67 -20.38 -29.52
CA ALA A 44 46.78 -20.41 -28.06
C ALA A 44 47.70 -19.31 -27.51
N GLU A 45 48.76 -18.94 -28.22
CA GLU A 45 49.64 -17.82 -27.83
C GLU A 45 48.93 -16.47 -27.98
N ILE A 46 48.14 -16.29 -29.06
CA ILE A 46 47.33 -15.08 -29.28
C ILE A 46 46.28 -14.93 -28.16
N LEU A 47 45.51 -15.98 -27.86
CA LEU A 47 44.49 -15.95 -26.80
C LEU A 47 45.08 -15.67 -25.42
N LYS A 48 46.27 -16.23 -25.13
CA LYS A 48 47.00 -15.92 -23.90
C LYS A 48 47.47 -14.47 -23.85
N SER A 49 47.93 -13.91 -24.97
CA SER A 49 48.35 -12.51 -25.04
C SER A 49 47.18 -11.53 -24.84
N LEU A 50 45.97 -11.93 -25.25
CA LEU A 50 44.74 -11.16 -25.10
C LEU A 50 44.03 -11.39 -23.75
N ASN A 51 44.59 -12.19 -22.83
CA ASN A 51 43.92 -12.61 -21.59
C ASN A 51 42.51 -13.18 -21.81
N PHE A 52 42.24 -13.77 -22.98
CA PHE A 52 40.92 -14.22 -23.40
C PHE A 52 39.82 -13.13 -23.48
N GLU A 53 40.20 -11.84 -23.56
CA GLU A 53 39.27 -10.72 -23.76
C GLU A 53 38.94 -10.55 -25.26
N MET A 54 38.14 -11.47 -25.82
CA MET A 54 37.84 -11.52 -27.26
C MET A 54 36.80 -10.49 -27.75
N GLY A 55 36.10 -9.82 -26.85
CA GLY A 55 35.13 -8.78 -27.20
C GLY A 55 34.10 -8.50 -26.10
N ASN A 56 33.26 -7.49 -26.33
CA ASN A 56 32.13 -7.19 -25.47
C ASN A 56 31.00 -8.19 -25.70
N PRO A 57 30.25 -8.59 -24.65
CA PRO A 57 29.15 -9.53 -24.80
C PRO A 57 28.02 -8.91 -25.63
N HIS A 58 27.49 -9.67 -26.57
CA HIS A 58 26.37 -9.26 -27.40
C HIS A 58 25.04 -9.59 -26.73
N VAL A 59 23.94 -9.02 -27.24
CA VAL A 59 22.58 -9.26 -26.72
C VAL A 59 22.26 -10.76 -26.70
N ASN A 60 22.69 -11.51 -27.72
CA ASN A 60 22.51 -12.96 -27.82
C ASN A 60 23.22 -13.76 -26.71
N THR A 61 24.36 -13.26 -26.21
CA THR A 61 25.09 -13.89 -25.11
C THR A 61 24.23 -13.92 -23.84
N PHE A 62 23.53 -12.81 -23.55
CA PHE A 62 22.64 -12.70 -22.39
C PHE A 62 21.28 -13.36 -22.62
N LEU A 63 20.75 -13.33 -23.85
CA LEU A 63 19.47 -13.96 -24.18
C LEU A 63 19.48 -15.46 -23.90
N ASN A 64 20.55 -16.17 -24.25
CA ASN A 64 20.63 -17.62 -24.02
C ASN A 64 20.54 -18.00 -22.53
N GLU A 65 21.15 -17.21 -21.64
CA GLU A 65 21.02 -17.40 -20.19
C GLU A 65 19.61 -17.04 -19.71
N PHE A 66 19.10 -15.88 -20.11
CA PHE A 66 17.81 -15.37 -19.66
C PHE A 66 16.61 -16.19 -20.17
N ILE A 67 16.67 -16.75 -21.38
CA ILE A 67 15.68 -17.69 -21.90
C ILE A 67 15.62 -18.95 -21.03
N GLY A 68 16.77 -19.41 -20.52
CA GLY A 68 16.84 -20.52 -19.55
C GLY A 68 16.01 -20.24 -18.31
N PHE A 69 16.19 -19.09 -17.67
CA PHE A 69 15.41 -18.65 -16.51
C PHE A 69 13.93 -18.40 -16.85
N ALA A 70 13.64 -17.96 -18.06
CA ALA A 70 12.30 -17.60 -18.47
C ALA A 70 11.41 -18.82 -18.82
N THR A 71 11.94 -20.03 -18.95
CA THR A 71 11.17 -21.19 -19.45
C THR A 71 10.84 -22.24 -18.38
N GLU A 72 11.27 -22.06 -17.13
CA GLU A 72 11.29 -23.15 -16.13
C GLU A 72 9.91 -23.72 -15.72
N ASN A 73 8.80 -23.02 -15.93
CA ASN A 73 7.52 -23.45 -15.33
C ASN A 73 6.45 -24.00 -16.28
N GLN A 74 6.51 -23.87 -17.61
CA GLN A 74 5.40 -24.34 -18.46
C GLN A 74 5.78 -24.79 -19.88
N LYS A 75 5.04 -25.79 -20.40
CA LYS A 75 5.08 -26.36 -21.76
C LYS A 75 4.65 -25.39 -22.88
N THR A 76 4.98 -24.11 -22.79
CA THR A 76 5.07 -23.28 -24.00
C THR A 76 6.32 -23.73 -24.74
N SER A 77 6.22 -23.99 -26.05
CA SER A 77 7.36 -24.53 -26.82
C SER A 77 8.55 -23.61 -26.65
N LYS A 78 9.59 -24.06 -25.93
CA LYS A 78 10.84 -23.31 -25.69
C LYS A 78 11.35 -22.65 -26.98
N LEU A 79 11.19 -23.38 -28.08
CA LEU A 79 11.48 -22.94 -29.45
C LEU A 79 10.73 -21.66 -29.86
N GLN A 80 9.42 -21.55 -29.59
CA GLN A 80 8.65 -20.37 -29.98
C GLN A 80 9.11 -19.11 -29.24
N MET A 81 9.48 -19.23 -27.96
CA MET A 81 9.98 -18.10 -27.18
C MET A 81 11.40 -17.73 -27.61
N GLU A 82 12.25 -18.72 -27.88
CA GLU A 82 13.61 -18.52 -28.36
C GLU A 82 13.64 -17.83 -29.74
N PHE A 83 12.82 -18.30 -30.70
CA PHE A 83 12.71 -17.65 -32.02
C PHE A 83 12.15 -16.23 -31.94
N LEU A 84 11.15 -15.98 -31.09
CA LEU A 84 10.58 -14.64 -30.92
C LEU A 84 11.58 -13.68 -30.27
N CYS A 85 12.30 -14.12 -29.24
CA CYS A 85 13.34 -13.32 -28.61
C CYS A 85 14.47 -12.99 -29.58
N ASN A 86 14.96 -13.96 -30.35
CA ASN A 86 16.00 -13.72 -31.34
C ASN A 86 15.53 -12.74 -32.43
N TYR A 87 14.30 -12.88 -32.91
CA TYR A 87 13.71 -11.94 -33.86
C TYR A 87 13.62 -10.50 -33.32
N LEU A 88 13.17 -10.32 -32.09
CA LEU A 88 13.07 -9.01 -31.45
C LEU A 88 14.45 -8.41 -31.13
N ALA A 89 15.43 -9.24 -30.81
CA ALA A 89 16.81 -8.82 -30.62
C ALA A 89 17.44 -8.32 -31.92
N GLU A 90 17.19 -9.00 -33.04
CA GLU A 90 17.61 -8.52 -34.37
C GLU A 90 16.91 -7.22 -34.75
N LEU A 91 15.62 -7.07 -34.41
CA LEU A 91 14.89 -5.82 -34.63
C LEU A 91 15.55 -4.65 -33.87
N SER A 92 16.02 -4.90 -32.64
CA SER A 92 16.72 -3.88 -31.84
C SER A 92 18.05 -3.43 -32.43
N LEU A 93 18.67 -4.22 -33.34
CA LEU A 93 19.89 -3.82 -34.04
C LEU A 93 19.60 -2.86 -35.21
N LEU A 94 18.36 -2.85 -35.73
CA LEU A 94 17.95 -1.96 -36.80
C LEU A 94 17.67 -0.54 -36.29
N ASP A 95 17.27 -0.41 -35.02
CA ASP A 95 16.98 0.87 -34.38
C ASP A 95 18.23 1.46 -33.71
N TYR A 96 18.75 2.56 -34.27
CA TYR A 96 19.92 3.27 -33.75
C TYR A 96 19.74 3.78 -32.30
N GLU A 97 18.51 3.96 -31.84
CA GLU A 97 18.24 4.37 -30.45
C GLU A 97 18.61 3.30 -29.43
N CYS A 98 18.58 2.01 -29.82
CA CYS A 98 18.90 0.89 -28.96
C CYS A 98 20.39 0.79 -28.61
N ILE A 99 21.27 1.48 -29.35
CA ILE A 99 22.74 1.52 -29.12
C ILE A 99 23.09 2.21 -27.79
N ARG A 100 22.22 3.08 -27.27
CA ARG A 100 22.43 3.79 -26.00
C ARG A 100 22.33 2.88 -24.77
N PHE A 101 21.76 1.69 -24.93
CA PHE A 101 21.47 0.78 -23.84
C PHE A 101 22.48 -0.37 -23.79
N LEU A 102 22.74 -0.89 -22.60
CA LEU A 102 23.65 -2.02 -22.45
C LEU A 102 23.03 -3.28 -23.08
N PRO A 103 23.81 -4.17 -23.72
CA PRO A 103 23.28 -5.39 -24.34
C PRO A 103 22.47 -6.29 -23.38
N SER A 104 22.81 -6.30 -22.10
CA SER A 104 22.07 -7.00 -21.04
C SER A 104 20.68 -6.40 -20.79
N THR A 105 20.55 -5.07 -20.85
CA THR A 105 19.27 -4.37 -20.69
C THR A 105 18.36 -4.56 -21.90
N VAL A 106 18.94 -4.60 -23.10
CA VAL A 106 18.22 -4.91 -24.34
C VAL A 106 17.75 -6.38 -24.34
N ALA A 107 18.58 -7.31 -23.88
CA ALA A 107 18.18 -8.72 -23.76
C ALA A 107 17.01 -8.91 -22.78
N ALA A 108 17.02 -8.20 -21.64
CA ALA A 108 15.95 -8.26 -20.66
C ALA A 108 14.63 -7.66 -21.18
N SER A 109 14.68 -6.54 -21.92
CA SER A 109 13.50 -5.91 -22.50
C SER A 109 12.88 -6.75 -23.63
N VAL A 110 13.72 -7.41 -24.44
CA VAL A 110 13.30 -8.35 -25.49
C VAL A 110 12.50 -9.52 -24.89
N ILE A 111 12.97 -10.12 -23.79
CA ILE A 111 12.27 -11.23 -23.13
C ILE A 111 10.97 -10.77 -22.49
N PHE A 112 10.96 -9.57 -21.90
CA PHE A 112 9.75 -8.95 -21.39
C PHE A 112 8.70 -8.79 -22.50
N LEU A 113 9.08 -8.20 -23.63
CA LEU A 113 8.20 -7.98 -24.77
C LEU A 113 7.72 -9.32 -25.37
N ALA A 114 8.62 -10.28 -25.56
CA ALA A 114 8.28 -11.61 -26.09
C ALA A 114 7.24 -12.32 -25.20
N ARG A 115 7.38 -12.23 -23.87
CA ARG A 115 6.41 -12.79 -22.93
C ARG A 115 5.08 -12.06 -22.96
N PHE A 116 5.10 -10.75 -23.05
CA PHE A 116 3.88 -9.94 -23.18
C PHE A 116 3.12 -10.28 -24.47
N ILE A 117 3.81 -10.45 -25.59
CA ILE A 117 3.22 -10.84 -26.88
C ILE A 117 2.63 -12.25 -26.82
N ILE A 118 3.33 -13.20 -26.19
CA ILE A 118 2.85 -14.59 -26.07
C ILE A 118 1.69 -14.70 -25.04
N ARG A 119 1.70 -13.87 -23.99
CA ARG A 119 0.68 -13.86 -22.92
C ARG A 119 0.42 -12.43 -22.42
N PRO A 120 -0.56 -11.74 -23.00
CA PRO A 120 -0.89 -10.37 -22.59
C PRO A 120 -1.53 -10.28 -21.19
N GLY A 121 -1.98 -11.40 -20.61
CA GLY A 121 -2.67 -11.45 -19.31
C GLY A 121 -1.84 -12.01 -18.15
N VAL A 122 -0.53 -12.24 -18.31
CA VAL A 122 0.34 -12.73 -17.23
C VAL A 122 1.54 -11.80 -17.12
N HIS A 123 1.87 -11.37 -15.89
CA HIS A 123 2.96 -10.45 -15.65
C HIS A 123 4.28 -10.99 -16.25
N PRO A 124 5.00 -10.22 -17.10
CA PRO A 124 6.11 -10.78 -17.88
C PRO A 124 7.39 -11.12 -17.10
N TRP A 125 7.50 -10.79 -15.81
CA TRP A 125 8.66 -11.14 -14.96
C TRP A 125 8.38 -12.34 -14.06
N ILE A 126 9.28 -13.35 -14.03
CA ILE A 126 9.29 -14.37 -12.96
C ILE A 126 10.01 -13.74 -11.76
N LEU A 127 9.24 -13.33 -10.75
CA LEU A 127 9.77 -12.67 -9.56
C LEU A 127 10.29 -13.66 -8.49
N GLU A 128 10.04 -14.96 -8.63
CA GLU A 128 10.32 -15.95 -7.58
C GLU A 128 11.79 -16.37 -7.45
N LYS A 129 12.64 -16.18 -8.46
CA LYS A 129 14.04 -16.68 -8.43
C LYS A 129 15.13 -15.61 -8.38
N ALA A 130 14.78 -14.33 -8.47
CA ALA A 130 15.71 -13.27 -8.14
C ALA A 130 15.72 -13.14 -6.60
N ASN A 131 16.59 -13.92 -5.95
CA ASN A 131 16.87 -13.90 -4.52
C ASN A 131 17.58 -12.58 -4.10
N ILE A 132 17.02 -11.47 -4.56
CA ILE A 132 17.36 -10.10 -4.17
C ILE A 132 16.33 -9.73 -3.12
N VAL A 133 16.59 -10.23 -1.90
CA VAL A 133 16.19 -9.54 -0.69
C VAL A 133 16.76 -8.13 -0.82
N SER A 134 15.88 -7.14 -1.07
CA SER A 134 16.11 -5.71 -1.36
C SER A 134 15.81 -5.30 -2.81
N LYS A 135 14.53 -5.20 -3.20
CA LYS A 135 14.15 -4.40 -4.37
C LYS A 135 13.73 -2.97 -3.95
N PRO A 136 14.37 -1.93 -4.51
CA PRO A 136 13.79 -0.61 -4.55
C PRO A 136 12.62 -0.59 -5.55
N PHE A 137 11.68 0.28 -5.20
CA PHE A 137 10.50 0.76 -5.89
C PHE A 137 10.41 0.59 -7.43
N THR A 138 9.29 0.07 -7.94
CA THR A 138 8.92 0.16 -9.37
C THR A 138 8.24 1.50 -9.64
N ARG A 139 8.80 2.31 -10.54
CA ARG A 139 8.24 3.63 -10.95
C ARG A 139 6.74 3.59 -11.32
N GLN A 140 6.22 2.44 -11.73
CA GLN A 140 4.81 2.20 -12.05
C GLN A 140 3.88 2.23 -10.83
N GLU A 141 4.30 1.75 -9.65
CA GLU A 141 3.46 1.80 -8.44
C GLU A 141 3.25 3.24 -7.96
N ASN A 142 4.25 4.14 -8.12
CA ASN A 142 4.08 5.56 -7.75
C ASN A 142 3.14 6.23 -8.73
N THR A 143 3.25 5.92 -10.03
CA THR A 143 2.34 6.50 -11.03
C THR A 143 0.90 6.06 -10.78
N ILE A 144 0.65 4.79 -10.43
CA ILE A 144 -0.70 4.32 -10.10
C ILE A 144 -1.21 5.00 -8.81
N ILE A 145 -0.39 5.03 -7.75
CA ILE A 145 -0.75 5.71 -6.49
C ILE A 145 -1.01 7.20 -6.73
N GLN A 146 -0.16 7.88 -7.50
CA GLN A 146 -0.33 9.28 -7.85
C GLN A 146 -1.63 9.51 -8.64
N THR A 147 -1.97 8.62 -9.58
CA THR A 147 -3.19 8.78 -10.40
C THR A 147 -4.45 8.50 -9.58
N CYS A 148 -4.44 7.49 -8.71
CA CYS A 148 -5.52 7.20 -7.74
C CYS A 148 -5.73 8.36 -6.76
N ALA A 149 -4.63 8.90 -6.22
CA ALA A 149 -4.62 9.98 -5.26
C ALA A 149 -5.25 11.26 -5.83
N VAL A 150 -4.91 11.64 -7.08
CA VAL A 150 -5.46 12.86 -7.72
C VAL A 150 -6.95 12.72 -8.05
N ALA A 151 -7.38 11.56 -8.56
CA ALA A 151 -8.73 11.40 -9.09
C ALA A 151 -9.81 11.38 -8.00
N CYS A 152 -9.54 10.73 -6.86
CA CYS A 152 -10.53 10.53 -5.79
C CYS A 152 -10.43 11.57 -4.66
N TYR A 153 -9.23 12.05 -4.33
CA TYR A 153 -8.98 12.85 -3.11
C TYR A 153 -8.52 14.29 -3.35
N SER A 154 -8.60 14.79 -4.59
CA SER A 154 -8.19 16.17 -4.92
C SER A 154 -8.93 17.25 -4.13
N ALA A 155 -10.22 17.04 -3.80
CA ALA A 155 -10.98 17.97 -2.95
C ALA A 155 -10.43 18.00 -1.52
N SER A 156 -10.12 16.83 -0.94
CA SER A 156 -9.55 16.72 0.40
C SER A 156 -8.15 17.34 0.49
N TYR A 157 -7.35 17.27 -0.58
CA TYR A 157 -6.06 17.96 -0.63
C TYR A 157 -6.19 19.48 -0.61
N GLY A 158 -7.23 20.03 -1.25
CA GLY A 158 -7.54 21.46 -1.15
C GLY A 158 -7.85 21.89 0.29
N ASP A 159 -8.62 21.10 1.03
CA ASP A 159 -8.94 21.39 2.43
C ASP A 159 -7.71 21.27 3.35
N VAL A 160 -6.81 20.32 3.08
CA VAL A 160 -5.54 20.19 3.80
C VAL A 160 -4.58 21.33 3.47
N ALA A 161 -4.44 21.70 2.19
CA ALA A 161 -3.60 22.81 1.75
C ALA A 161 -4.08 24.15 2.33
N ASN A 162 -5.39 24.33 2.50
CA ASN A 162 -5.99 25.52 3.12
C ASN A 162 -6.06 25.42 4.66
N HIS A 163 -5.35 24.47 5.30
CA HIS A 163 -5.30 24.30 6.76
C HIS A 163 -6.65 24.06 7.45
N LYS A 164 -7.67 23.59 6.73
CA LYS A 164 -8.99 23.27 7.31
C LYS A 164 -8.96 21.95 8.07
N THR A 165 -8.18 20.99 7.60
CA THR A 165 -8.05 19.64 8.17
C THR A 165 -6.60 19.19 8.15
N ARG A 166 -6.12 18.48 9.18
CA ARG A 166 -4.73 17.97 9.27
C ARG A 166 -4.59 16.47 9.00
N SER A 167 -5.69 15.79 8.71
CA SER A 167 -5.75 14.36 8.38
C SER A 167 -6.38 14.12 7.01
N VAL A 168 -5.76 13.22 6.25
CA VAL A 168 -6.35 12.64 5.02
C VAL A 168 -6.76 11.23 5.34
N GLU A 169 -8.04 10.91 5.13
CA GLU A 169 -8.60 9.57 5.28
C GLU A 169 -8.67 8.92 3.88
N ILE A 170 -7.99 7.78 3.71
CA ILE A 170 -7.99 7.01 2.46
C ILE A 170 -8.71 5.69 2.71
N ASP A 171 -9.85 5.51 2.03
CA ASP A 171 -10.67 4.31 2.11
C ASP A 171 -10.10 3.20 1.22
N LEU A 172 -9.95 1.99 1.78
CA LEU A 172 -9.51 0.84 1.00
C LEU A 172 -10.53 0.42 -0.08
N ASP A 173 -11.82 0.74 0.11
CA ASP A 173 -12.86 0.48 -0.91
C ASP A 173 -12.61 1.31 -2.19
N ASP A 174 -12.08 2.53 -2.05
CA ASP A 174 -11.73 3.36 -3.20
C ASP A 174 -10.51 2.80 -3.95
N LEU A 175 -9.56 2.21 -3.21
CA LEU A 175 -8.43 1.49 -3.81
C LEU A 175 -8.86 0.21 -4.52
N MET A 176 -9.90 -0.48 -4.03
CA MET A 176 -10.45 -1.68 -4.68
C MET A 176 -11.21 -1.36 -5.97
N ASN A 177 -11.93 -0.23 -6.00
CA ASN A 177 -12.78 0.14 -7.13
C ASN A 177 -12.02 0.87 -8.26
N TYR A 178 -10.73 1.16 -8.07
CA TYR A 178 -9.92 1.87 -9.05
C TYR A 178 -9.54 0.94 -10.23
N LYS A 179 -9.86 1.39 -11.44
CA LYS A 179 -9.91 0.59 -12.68
C LYS A 179 -8.65 -0.20 -13.09
N ASP A 180 -7.50 0.12 -12.52
CA ASP A 180 -6.20 -0.44 -12.89
C ASP A 180 -5.47 -1.11 -11.70
N LEU A 181 -6.13 -1.29 -10.55
CA LEU A 181 -5.54 -1.92 -9.37
C LEU A 181 -5.94 -3.40 -9.25
N ASP A 182 -4.94 -4.27 -9.21
CA ASP A 182 -5.12 -5.70 -8.96
C ASP A 182 -5.43 -5.94 -7.47
N GLU A 183 -6.22 -6.99 -7.14
CA GLU A 183 -6.43 -7.45 -5.75
C GLU A 183 -5.12 -7.73 -4.99
N GLU A 184 -4.04 -8.00 -5.73
CA GLU A 184 -2.69 -8.19 -5.21
C GLU A 184 -2.14 -6.91 -4.55
N PHE A 185 -2.47 -5.72 -5.09
CA PHE A 185 -2.04 -4.45 -4.50
C PHE A 185 -2.66 -4.23 -3.12
N LEU A 186 -3.96 -4.49 -2.97
CA LEU A 186 -4.63 -4.43 -1.68
C LEU A 186 -3.96 -5.39 -0.68
N THR A 187 -3.66 -6.61 -1.11
CA THR A 187 -2.97 -7.59 -0.27
C THR A 187 -1.62 -7.07 0.20
N ARG A 188 -0.82 -6.43 -0.67
CA ARG A 188 0.46 -5.82 -0.27
C ARG A 188 0.29 -4.64 0.70
N VAL A 189 -0.71 -3.78 0.48
CA VAL A 189 -1.02 -2.64 1.37
C VAL A 189 -1.45 -3.13 2.75
N THR A 190 -2.21 -4.21 2.81
CA THR A 190 -2.68 -4.82 4.07
C THR A 190 -1.58 -5.60 4.80
N GLU A 191 -0.69 -6.29 4.08
CA GLU A 191 0.44 -7.02 4.67
C GLU A 191 1.53 -6.07 5.22
N ASN A 192 1.77 -4.92 4.57
CA ASN A 192 2.83 -4.00 4.97
C ASN A 192 2.38 -2.53 4.97
N THR A 193 1.31 -2.24 5.71
CA THR A 193 0.69 -0.92 5.74
C THR A 193 1.66 0.19 6.15
N ARG A 194 2.60 -0.07 7.07
CA ARG A 194 3.55 0.94 7.56
C ARG A 194 4.41 1.51 6.44
N ARG A 195 4.84 0.68 5.50
CA ARG A 195 5.63 1.11 4.35
C ARG A 195 4.77 1.93 3.37
N TYR A 196 3.56 1.44 3.07
CA TYR A 196 2.66 2.11 2.14
C TYR A 196 2.21 3.47 2.64
N VAL A 197 2.01 3.65 3.95
CA VAL A 197 1.70 4.95 4.55
C VAL A 197 2.78 5.99 4.25
N GLY A 198 4.06 5.60 4.31
CA GLY A 198 5.16 6.49 3.92
C GLY A 198 5.12 6.85 2.43
N ILE A 199 4.85 5.87 1.57
CA ILE A 199 4.76 6.07 0.12
C ILE A 199 3.57 6.96 -0.25
N PHE A 200 2.40 6.72 0.34
CA PHE A 200 1.23 7.59 0.19
C PHE A 200 1.54 9.00 0.66
N ALA A 201 2.31 9.16 1.74
CA ALA A 201 2.70 10.48 2.22
C ALA A 201 3.57 11.22 1.22
N ASP A 202 4.60 10.55 0.68
CA ASP A 202 5.48 11.14 -0.32
C ASP A 202 4.74 11.47 -1.62
N ALA A 203 3.80 10.61 -2.04
CA ALA A 203 2.98 10.84 -3.23
C ALA A 203 2.00 12.01 -3.03
N ILE A 204 1.39 12.16 -1.84
CA ILE A 204 0.50 13.29 -1.55
C ILE A 204 1.30 14.60 -1.49
N ASP A 205 2.50 14.58 -0.92
CA ASP A 205 3.39 15.76 -0.90
C ASP A 205 3.69 16.25 -2.34
N GLU A 206 3.95 15.35 -3.28
CA GLU A 206 4.18 15.69 -4.69
C GLU A 206 2.94 16.24 -5.40
N LEU A 207 1.75 15.83 -4.95
CA LEU A 207 0.46 16.18 -5.54
C LEU A 207 -0.26 17.33 -4.83
N MET A 208 0.33 17.88 -3.77
CA MET A 208 -0.30 18.93 -2.97
C MET A 208 -0.38 20.23 -3.78
N PRO A 209 -1.59 20.79 -4.00
CA PRO A 209 -1.74 22.05 -4.69
C PRO A 209 -1.28 23.22 -3.82
N GLU A 210 -0.91 24.33 -4.46
CA GLU A 210 -0.65 25.58 -3.73
C GLU A 210 -1.93 26.07 -3.03
N PRO A 211 -1.82 26.62 -1.81
CA PRO A 211 -2.97 27.09 -1.04
C PRO A 211 -3.73 28.16 -1.82
N THR A 212 -5.04 27.97 -1.94
CA THR A 212 -5.93 28.87 -2.70
C THR A 212 -6.41 30.03 -1.81
N GLU A 213 -6.52 29.79 -0.51
CA GLU A 213 -6.92 30.78 0.48
C GLU A 213 -5.71 31.24 1.29
N ALA A 214 -5.55 32.55 1.47
CA ALA A 214 -4.55 33.09 2.38
C ALA A 214 -4.96 32.77 3.82
N PHE A 215 -4.21 31.88 4.47
CA PHE A 215 -4.40 31.56 5.88
C PHE A 215 -3.42 32.37 6.75
N ILE A 216 -3.71 32.44 8.05
CA ILE A 216 -2.77 33.01 9.01
C ILE A 216 -1.75 31.92 9.29
N ASP A 217 -0.49 32.15 8.93
CA ASP A 217 0.58 31.20 9.17
C ASP A 217 0.65 30.86 10.67
N ASP A 218 0.62 29.56 10.98
CA ASP A 218 0.88 29.06 12.33
C ASP A 218 2.37 29.34 12.66
N ASP A 219 2.74 29.54 13.93
CA ASP A 219 4.13 29.86 14.30
C ASP A 219 5.12 28.83 13.75
N HIS A 220 4.67 27.58 13.60
CA HIS A 220 5.42 26.51 12.98
C HIS A 220 5.65 26.74 11.49
N ASP A 221 4.63 27.15 10.73
CA ASP A 221 4.73 27.34 9.28
C ASP A 221 5.68 28.50 8.94
N ILE A 222 5.62 29.59 9.71
CA ILE A 222 6.56 30.71 9.60
C ILE A 222 8.00 30.23 9.79
N LEU A 223 8.25 29.44 10.85
CA LEU A 223 9.58 28.89 11.15
C LEU A 223 10.07 27.94 10.06
N MET A 224 9.19 27.14 9.46
CA MET A 224 9.57 26.22 8.40
C MET A 224 9.90 26.95 7.10
N THR A 225 9.13 27.97 6.74
CA THR A 225 9.38 28.83 5.56
C THR A 225 10.70 29.60 5.71
N GLN A 226 10.95 30.17 6.90
CA GLN A 226 12.23 30.84 7.18
C GLN A 226 13.43 29.89 7.07
N ARG A 227 13.30 28.64 7.55
CA ARG A 227 14.37 27.64 7.46
C ARG A 227 14.61 27.13 6.04
N SER A 228 13.57 27.04 5.21
CA SER A 228 13.73 26.69 3.79
C SER A 228 14.44 27.81 3.03
N ASP A 229 14.11 29.07 3.33
CA ASP A 229 14.73 30.23 2.69
C ASP A 229 16.21 30.34 3.08
N GLU A 230 16.55 30.16 4.36
CA GLU A 230 17.93 30.11 4.87
C GLU A 230 18.75 28.96 4.26
N GLY A 231 18.14 27.79 4.02
CA GLY A 231 18.80 26.65 3.39
C GLY A 231 19.12 26.84 1.90
N THR A 232 18.41 27.76 1.24
CA THR A 232 18.58 28.04 -0.20
C THR A 232 19.72 29.03 -0.44
N GLU A 233 19.97 29.95 0.50
CA GLU A 233 21.06 30.94 0.42
C GLU A 233 22.45 30.40 0.85
N GLY A 234 22.50 29.26 1.57
CA GLY A 234 23.73 28.70 2.14
C GLY A 234 24.35 27.51 1.39
N ALA A 235 23.88 27.17 0.18
CA ALA A 235 24.22 25.90 -0.48
C ALA A 235 25.58 25.89 -1.20
N ASP A 236 26.68 26.00 -0.44
CA ASP A 236 27.90 25.24 -0.75
C ASP A 236 27.66 23.80 -0.27
N GLY A 237 27.40 22.89 -1.20
CA GLY A 237 26.95 21.53 -0.89
C GLY A 237 27.94 20.73 -0.04
N SER A 238 27.43 19.87 0.85
CA SER A 238 27.95 18.50 1.12
C SER A 238 27.53 17.83 2.44
N ASP A 239 26.47 18.26 3.16
CA ASP A 239 26.02 17.49 4.33
C ASP A 239 24.61 16.88 4.17
N PRO A 240 24.49 15.54 3.94
CA PRO A 240 23.20 14.84 3.88
C PRO A 240 22.35 14.97 5.15
N HIS A 241 22.97 15.30 6.30
CA HIS A 241 22.27 15.49 7.57
C HIS A 241 21.58 16.85 7.71
N GLN A 242 21.84 17.79 6.80
CA GLN A 242 21.25 19.13 6.82
C GLN A 242 19.99 19.25 5.95
N LYS A 243 19.67 18.20 5.18
CA LYS A 243 18.40 18.11 4.45
C LYS A 243 17.26 17.86 5.43
N MET A 244 16.19 18.62 5.29
CA MET A 244 15.03 18.51 6.17
C MET A 244 14.47 17.07 6.16
N PRO A 245 14.29 16.43 7.33
CA PRO A 245 13.73 15.09 7.40
C PRO A 245 12.30 15.06 6.86
N SER A 246 11.95 14.03 6.09
CA SER A 246 10.60 13.86 5.57
C SER A 246 9.59 13.55 6.67
N GLU A 247 10.01 13.28 7.92
CA GLU A 247 9.11 13.05 9.04
C GLU A 247 8.51 14.33 9.64
N ILE A 248 9.02 15.52 9.28
CA ILE A 248 8.43 16.80 9.66
C ILE A 248 7.34 17.17 8.63
N LYS A 249 6.32 16.30 8.52
CA LYS A 249 5.16 16.54 7.63
C LYS A 249 4.09 17.35 8.33
N ARG A 250 3.42 18.22 7.57
CA ARG A 250 2.33 19.08 8.06
C ARG A 250 1.00 18.32 8.29
N PHE A 251 0.88 17.08 7.81
CA PHE A 251 -0.33 16.26 7.90
C PHE A 251 -0.04 14.82 8.34
N LEU A 252 -1.04 14.18 8.96
CA LEU A 252 -1.02 12.76 9.32
C LEU A 252 -1.90 11.98 8.34
N LEU A 253 -1.31 10.99 7.66
CA LEU A 253 -2.05 10.07 6.82
C LEU A 253 -2.70 8.97 7.63
N LEU A 254 -4.01 8.82 7.45
CA LEU A 254 -4.80 7.76 8.07
C LEU A 254 -5.43 6.89 6.97
N CYS A 255 -5.02 5.62 6.90
CA CYS A 255 -5.71 4.63 6.06
C CYS A 255 -6.84 3.97 6.87
N THR A 256 -8.07 4.03 6.35
CA THR A 256 -9.24 3.35 6.93
C THR A 256 -9.31 1.95 6.33
N PRO A 257 -9.07 0.87 7.10
CA PRO A 257 -9.19 -0.46 6.53
C PRO A 257 -10.64 -0.87 6.39
N VAL A 258 -10.94 -1.53 5.28
CA VAL A 258 -12.08 -2.42 5.17
C VAL A 258 -11.71 -3.70 5.93
N ARG A 259 -12.02 -3.69 7.23
CA ARG A 259 -12.04 -4.87 8.12
C ARG A 259 -10.72 -5.65 8.24
N ILE A 260 -9.69 -5.02 8.77
CA ILE A 260 -8.52 -5.74 9.27
C ILE A 260 -8.61 -5.76 10.80
N VAL A 261 -9.26 -6.81 11.30
CA VAL A 261 -9.45 -7.16 12.71
C VAL A 261 -10.30 -6.14 13.48
N ALA A 262 -11.62 -6.22 13.28
CA ALA A 262 -12.61 -5.62 14.16
C ALA A 262 -12.58 -6.30 15.55
N LEU A 263 -11.71 -5.84 16.44
CA LEU A 263 -11.77 -6.21 17.86
C LEU A 263 -12.79 -5.29 18.54
N LYS A 264 -13.92 -5.85 18.93
CA LYS A 264 -15.00 -5.16 19.67
C LYS A 264 -14.69 -5.16 21.16
N SER A 265 -14.77 -3.99 21.83
CA SER A 265 -14.62 -3.92 23.29
C SER A 265 -15.23 -2.70 23.99
N THR A 266 -15.51 -2.86 25.29
CA THR A 266 -16.32 -1.97 26.15
C THR A 266 -15.63 -1.22 27.28
N ARG A 267 -14.34 -1.41 27.61
CA ARG A 267 -13.78 -0.69 28.78
C ARG A 267 -12.30 -0.31 28.62
N PHE A 268 -12.02 0.97 28.85
CA PHE A 268 -10.69 1.55 28.98
C PHE A 268 -10.40 1.80 30.47
N LEU A 269 -9.20 1.43 30.93
CA LEU A 269 -8.63 1.94 32.18
C LEU A 269 -7.48 2.89 31.84
N GLY A 270 -7.59 4.15 32.25
CA GLY A 270 -6.71 5.23 31.81
C GLY A 270 -5.54 5.51 32.76
N TRP A 271 -4.37 5.71 32.17
CA TRP A 271 -3.33 6.67 32.59
C TRP A 271 -2.80 7.32 31.29
N ILE A 272 -3.09 8.60 31.07
CA ILE A 272 -2.70 9.31 29.84
C ILE A 272 -1.32 9.93 30.07
N PHE A 273 -0.28 9.22 29.65
CA PHE A 273 1.09 9.72 29.56
C PHE A 273 1.49 9.62 28.09
N LEU A 274 1.13 10.63 27.27
CA LEU A 274 1.34 10.68 25.81
C LEU A 274 0.78 9.46 25.03
N GLY A 275 -0.35 9.61 24.33
CA GLY A 275 -0.79 8.76 23.20
C GLY A 275 -1.07 7.26 23.42
N TRP A 276 -0.75 6.66 24.56
CA TRP A 276 -0.93 5.22 24.79
C TRP A 276 -2.22 4.94 25.54
N ILE A 277 -3.00 3.97 25.06
CA ILE A 277 -4.26 3.53 25.68
C ILE A 277 -4.25 2.01 25.86
N PHE A 278 -4.96 1.52 26.89
CA PHE A 278 -5.19 0.09 27.09
C PHE A 278 -6.55 -0.31 26.56
N PHE A 279 -6.55 -1.15 25.53
CA PHE A 279 -7.73 -1.70 24.92
C PHE A 279 -8.06 -3.06 25.53
N GLN A 280 -9.21 -3.19 26.19
CA GLN A 280 -9.67 -4.46 26.78
C GLN A 280 -10.47 -5.28 25.75
N GLU A 281 -10.97 -6.47 26.06
CA GLU A 281 -12.01 -7.18 25.27
C GLU A 281 -13.44 -6.92 25.80
N LEU A 282 -14.46 -7.05 24.93
CA LEU A 282 -15.87 -6.99 25.32
C LEU A 282 -16.22 -8.16 26.23
N ALA A 283 -16.92 -7.92 27.35
CA ALA A 283 -17.29 -8.99 28.29
C ALA A 283 -18.11 -10.12 27.64
N GLU A 284 -18.90 -9.81 26.61
CA GLU A 284 -19.71 -10.78 25.86
C GLU A 284 -18.88 -11.74 25.01
N HIS A 285 -17.70 -11.31 24.54
CA HIS A 285 -16.80 -12.14 23.75
C HIS A 285 -15.86 -13.00 24.60
N VAL A 286 -15.77 -12.73 25.91
CA VAL A 286 -14.91 -13.48 26.83
C VAL A 286 -15.58 -14.81 27.20
N PRO A 287 -14.92 -15.96 26.97
CA PRO A 287 -15.45 -17.25 27.40
C PRO A 287 -15.65 -17.31 28.91
N LYS A 288 -16.72 -17.99 29.36
CA LYS A 288 -17.01 -18.13 30.78
C LYS A 288 -15.81 -18.73 31.53
N GLY A 289 -15.38 -18.06 32.61
CA GLY A 289 -14.26 -18.48 33.45
C GLY A 289 -12.90 -17.92 33.04
N HIS A 290 -12.78 -17.16 31.95
CA HIS A 290 -11.55 -16.46 31.57
C HIS A 290 -11.56 -14.99 32.00
N ILE A 291 -10.37 -14.44 32.23
CA ILE A 291 -10.17 -13.00 32.51
C ILE A 291 -10.02 -12.28 31.15
N PRO A 292 -10.69 -11.13 30.95
CA PRO A 292 -10.54 -10.33 29.73
C PRO A 292 -9.09 -9.93 29.49
N ARG A 293 -8.61 -10.08 28.26
CA ARG A 293 -7.26 -9.64 27.88
C ARG A 293 -7.24 -8.15 27.57
N THR A 294 -6.04 -7.57 27.70
CA THR A 294 -5.77 -6.18 27.38
C THR A 294 -4.63 -6.10 26.37
N MET A 295 -4.72 -5.17 25.43
CA MET A 295 -3.71 -4.85 24.44
C MET A 295 -3.37 -3.37 24.52
N THR A 296 -2.11 -3.03 24.30
CA THR A 296 -1.66 -1.64 24.28
C THR A 296 -1.85 -1.07 22.89
N VAL A 297 -2.47 0.10 22.79
CA VAL A 297 -2.71 0.80 21.53
C VAL A 297 -2.06 2.19 21.59
N HIS A 298 -1.41 2.59 20.52
CA HIS A 298 -0.78 3.88 20.36
C HIS A 298 -1.60 4.75 19.39
N LEU A 299 -2.12 5.86 19.90
CA LEU A 299 -2.81 6.90 19.16
C LEU A 299 -1.84 8.03 18.81
N ARG A 300 -1.94 8.55 17.57
CA ARG A 300 -1.17 9.70 17.10
C ARG A 300 -2.09 10.85 16.66
N GLY A 301 -1.58 12.08 16.75
CA GLY A 301 -2.26 13.27 16.25
C GLY A 301 -3.65 13.49 16.85
N GLU A 302 -4.62 13.77 16.00
CA GLU A 302 -5.99 14.12 16.38
C GLU A 302 -6.79 12.95 16.99
N LEU A 303 -6.40 11.70 16.70
CA LEU A 303 -7.05 10.50 17.23
C LEU A 303 -6.98 10.45 18.76
N THR A 304 -5.96 11.06 19.37
CA THR A 304 -5.78 11.11 20.83
C THR A 304 -6.95 11.76 21.57
N ARG A 305 -7.71 12.63 20.90
CA ARG A 305 -8.85 13.34 21.49
C ARG A 305 -10.21 12.70 21.14
N LYS A 306 -10.24 11.76 20.20
CA LYS A 306 -11.49 11.11 19.74
C LYS A 306 -12.01 10.04 20.71
N VAL A 307 -11.19 9.55 21.63
CA VAL A 307 -11.53 8.42 22.51
C VAL A 307 -11.49 8.85 23.97
N ALA A 308 -12.56 8.57 24.72
CA ALA A 308 -12.61 8.74 26.16
C ALA A 308 -12.60 7.39 26.91
N PRO A 309 -12.15 7.36 28.17
CA PRO A 309 -12.21 6.14 28.96
C PRO A 309 -13.65 5.64 29.17
N GLY A 310 -13.92 4.40 28.75
CA GLY A 310 -15.24 3.77 28.86
C GLY A 310 -16.02 3.72 27.55
N ASP A 311 -15.50 4.34 26.49
CA ASP A 311 -16.12 4.29 25.16
C ASP A 311 -16.00 2.89 24.54
N VAL A 312 -17.04 2.53 23.77
CA VAL A 312 -17.07 1.31 22.96
C VAL A 312 -16.65 1.68 21.54
N VAL A 313 -15.39 1.42 21.24
CA VAL A 313 -14.77 1.81 19.97
C VAL A 313 -14.29 0.59 19.20
N GLU A 314 -14.37 0.70 17.89
CA GLU A 314 -13.71 -0.18 16.95
C GLU A 314 -12.44 0.53 16.47
N LEU A 315 -11.31 -0.15 16.66
CA LEU A 315 -9.99 0.38 16.34
C LEU A 315 -9.41 -0.43 15.20
N SER A 316 -8.80 0.29 14.27
CA SER A 316 -8.14 -0.25 13.10
C SER A 316 -6.72 0.28 13.05
N GLY A 317 -5.74 -0.58 12.80
CA GLY A 317 -4.34 -0.18 12.91
C GLY A 317 -3.33 -1.25 12.55
N ILE A 318 -2.05 -0.90 12.72
CA ILE A 318 -0.91 -1.73 12.36
C ILE A 318 -0.41 -2.43 13.62
N PHE A 319 -0.33 -3.76 13.59
CA PHE A 319 0.17 -4.54 14.71
C PHE A 319 1.70 -4.64 14.68
N LEU A 320 2.37 -4.08 15.68
CA LEU A 320 3.83 -3.93 15.70
C LEU A 320 4.45 -4.43 17.01
N PRO A 321 5.61 -5.11 16.94
CA PRO A 321 6.39 -5.45 18.13
C PRO A 321 7.24 -4.25 18.59
N ILE A 322 7.41 -4.13 19.90
CA ILE A 322 8.36 -3.22 20.53
C ILE A 322 9.65 -4.02 20.75
N PRO A 323 10.76 -3.72 20.03
CA PRO A 323 12.01 -4.39 20.30
C PRO A 323 12.54 -3.99 21.68
N TYR A 324 12.86 -4.97 22.50
CA TYR A 324 13.56 -4.72 23.75
C TYR A 324 15.01 -4.33 23.46
N VAL A 325 15.46 -3.20 24.03
CA VAL A 325 16.84 -2.71 23.91
C VAL A 325 17.60 -2.84 25.23
N GLY A 326 18.93 -2.94 25.14
CA GLY A 326 19.84 -2.96 26.29
C GLY A 326 19.70 -4.21 27.17
N PHE A 327 19.84 -4.04 28.50
CA PHE A 327 19.79 -5.15 29.46
C PHE A 327 18.47 -5.95 29.45
N ARG A 328 17.36 -5.35 28.98
CA ARG A 328 16.08 -6.06 28.78
C ARG A 328 16.13 -7.04 27.61
N ALA A 329 16.86 -6.72 26.54
CA ALA A 329 17.06 -7.60 25.39
C ALA A 329 17.74 -8.93 25.80
N MET A 330 18.68 -8.86 26.74
CA MET A 330 19.45 -10.01 27.21
C MET A 330 18.59 -11.04 27.98
N ARG A 331 17.46 -10.63 28.57
CA ARG A 331 16.52 -11.54 29.26
C ARG A 331 15.30 -11.93 28.44
N ALA A 332 14.87 -11.07 27.52
CA ALA A 332 13.61 -11.24 26.80
C ALA A 332 13.65 -12.37 25.75
N GLY A 333 14.85 -12.75 25.28
CA GLY A 333 14.97 -13.78 24.25
C GLY A 333 14.23 -13.38 22.97
N LEU A 334 13.32 -14.23 22.49
CA LEU A 334 12.47 -13.98 21.31
C LEU A 334 11.09 -13.38 21.67
N VAL A 335 10.81 -13.10 22.94
CA VAL A 335 9.53 -12.52 23.38
C VAL A 335 9.58 -11.02 23.16
N ALA A 336 8.66 -10.50 22.34
CA ALA A 336 8.46 -9.06 22.14
C ALA A 336 7.08 -8.66 22.66
N ASP A 337 7.02 -7.51 23.34
CA ASP A 337 5.74 -6.87 23.63
C ASP A 337 5.17 -6.32 22.33
N THR A 338 3.87 -6.46 22.14
CA THR A 338 3.19 -5.98 20.94
C THR A 338 2.29 -4.82 21.29
N TYR A 339 2.23 -3.84 20.40
CA TYR A 339 1.26 -2.75 20.46
C TYR A 339 0.59 -2.59 19.10
N LEU A 340 -0.62 -2.07 19.13
CA LEU A 340 -1.35 -1.68 17.93
C LEU A 340 -1.13 -0.18 17.70
N GLU A 341 -0.60 0.20 16.55
CA GLU A 341 -0.56 1.60 16.12
C GLU A 341 -1.88 1.94 15.42
N ALA A 342 -2.72 2.74 16.06
CA ALA A 342 -4.05 3.03 15.55
C ALA A 342 -3.99 3.97 14.34
N MET A 343 -4.72 3.59 13.29
CA MET A 343 -4.89 4.35 12.06
C MET A 343 -6.30 4.92 11.93
N SER A 344 -7.32 4.19 12.38
CA SER A 344 -8.69 4.70 12.41
C SER A 344 -9.40 4.26 13.69
N VAL A 345 -10.31 5.13 14.13
CA VAL A 345 -11.12 4.97 15.34
C VAL A 345 -12.56 5.27 14.96
N SER A 346 -13.43 4.28 15.06
CA SER A 346 -14.88 4.44 14.90
C SER A 346 -15.60 4.11 16.21
N HIS A 347 -16.59 4.92 16.56
CA HIS A 347 -17.44 4.67 17.73
C HIS A 347 -18.56 3.71 17.35
N PHE A 348 -18.71 2.60 18.09
CA PHE A 348 -19.76 1.60 17.80
C PHE A 348 -21.17 2.16 18.05
N LYS A 349 -21.28 3.13 18.95
CA LYS A 349 -22.48 3.95 19.15
C LYS A 349 -22.16 5.35 18.68
N LYS A 350 -22.46 5.66 17.41
CA LYS A 350 -22.58 7.07 17.01
C LYS A 350 -23.58 7.73 17.95
N LYS A 351 -23.27 8.94 18.43
CA LYS A 351 -24.30 9.74 19.09
C LYS A 351 -25.44 9.88 18.09
N TYR A 352 -26.69 9.73 18.52
CA TYR A 352 -27.87 9.78 17.64
C TYR A 352 -27.92 11.05 16.76
N GLU A 353 -27.21 12.11 17.16
CA GLU A 353 -27.08 13.38 16.46
C GLU A 353 -26.18 13.32 15.20
N GLU A 354 -25.32 12.31 15.05
CA GLU A 354 -24.39 12.13 13.90
C GLU A 354 -24.78 10.95 12.99
N TYR A 355 -25.98 10.40 13.15
CA TYR A 355 -26.48 9.35 12.26
C TYR A 355 -27.02 9.98 10.97
N GLU A 356 -26.22 9.91 9.90
CA GLU A 356 -26.68 10.26 8.55
C GLU A 356 -27.56 9.14 8.00
N LEU A 357 -28.84 9.47 7.74
CA LEU A 357 -29.78 8.55 7.10
C LEU A 357 -29.31 8.27 5.68
N ARG A 358 -29.21 7.00 5.30
CA ARG A 358 -28.98 6.65 3.90
C ARG A 358 -30.25 6.91 3.09
N GLY A 359 -30.10 7.27 1.81
CA GLY A 359 -31.25 7.66 0.97
C GLY A 359 -32.32 6.57 0.82
N ASP A 360 -31.94 5.30 0.92
CA ASP A 360 -32.84 4.14 0.97
C ASP A 360 -33.62 4.04 2.29
N GLU A 361 -32.97 4.33 3.42
CA GLU A 361 -33.61 4.39 4.75
C GLU A 361 -34.64 5.53 4.80
N GLU A 362 -34.33 6.70 4.24
CA GLU A 362 -35.28 7.83 4.18
C GLU A 362 -36.54 7.47 3.39
N GLU A 363 -36.39 6.77 2.26
CA GLU A 363 -37.54 6.34 1.45
C GLU A 363 -38.39 5.32 2.21
N GLN A 364 -37.76 4.40 2.93
CA GLN A 364 -38.46 3.45 3.81
C GLN A 364 -39.20 4.16 4.94
N ILE A 365 -38.59 5.16 5.57
CA ILE A 365 -39.22 5.98 6.61
C ILE A 365 -40.43 6.71 6.05
N LYS A 366 -40.33 7.29 4.84
CA LYS A 366 -41.47 7.96 4.18
C LYS A 366 -42.61 7.00 3.87
N ARG A 367 -42.30 5.81 3.34
CA ARG A 367 -43.31 4.77 3.08
C ARG A 367 -44.00 4.32 4.37
N LEU A 368 -43.23 4.13 5.45
CA LEU A 368 -43.77 3.82 6.76
C LEU A 368 -44.58 4.98 7.33
N ALA A 369 -44.19 6.23 7.08
CA ALA A 369 -44.92 7.42 7.51
C ALA A 369 -46.30 7.57 6.83
N GLU A 370 -46.41 7.12 5.57
CA GLU A 370 -47.67 7.12 4.80
C GLU A 370 -48.63 6.02 5.25
N ASP A 371 -48.10 4.92 5.79
CA ASP A 371 -48.86 3.83 6.40
C ASP A 371 -49.49 4.31 7.72
N GLY A 372 -50.71 4.86 7.69
CA GLY A 372 -51.39 5.49 8.84
C GLY A 372 -51.61 4.67 10.13
N ASP A 373 -51.06 3.44 10.24
CA ASP A 373 -51.09 2.56 11.42
C ASP A 373 -49.67 2.23 11.95
N ILE A 374 -48.80 3.23 12.03
CA ILE A 374 -47.40 3.07 12.46
C ILE A 374 -47.30 2.68 13.94
N TYR A 375 -48.15 3.29 14.77
CA TYR A 375 -48.06 3.16 16.22
C TYR A 375 -48.30 1.72 16.68
N ASP A 376 -49.31 1.04 16.13
CA ASP A 376 -49.61 -0.34 16.49
C ASP A 376 -48.60 -1.31 15.84
N LYS A 377 -48.14 -1.03 14.61
CA LYS A 377 -47.07 -1.82 13.97
C LYS A 377 -45.77 -1.80 14.77
N LEU A 378 -45.33 -0.63 15.23
CA LEU A 378 -44.14 -0.50 16.06
C LEU A 378 -44.33 -1.17 17.43
N ALA A 379 -45.50 -1.01 18.05
CA ALA A 379 -45.80 -1.66 19.32
C ALA A 379 -45.80 -3.19 19.22
N ARG A 380 -46.30 -3.77 18.11
CA ARG A 380 -46.25 -5.22 17.87
C ARG A 380 -44.84 -5.72 17.54
N SER A 381 -44.03 -4.88 16.88
CA SER A 381 -42.61 -5.16 16.61
C SER A 381 -41.76 -5.16 17.90
N LEU A 382 -42.19 -4.43 18.93
CA LEU A 382 -41.54 -4.42 20.23
C LEU A 382 -41.77 -5.75 20.97
N ALA A 383 -40.70 -6.53 21.15
CA ALA A 383 -40.72 -7.86 21.77
C ALA A 383 -41.80 -8.78 21.17
N PRO A 384 -41.62 -9.25 19.92
CA PRO A 384 -42.64 -10.05 19.21
C PRO A 384 -42.88 -11.43 19.85
N GLU A 385 -41.93 -11.90 20.67
CA GLU A 385 -42.01 -13.16 21.40
C GLU A 385 -43.07 -13.15 22.51
N ILE A 386 -43.50 -11.97 22.98
CA ILE A 386 -44.52 -11.84 24.02
C ILE A 386 -45.88 -11.59 23.37
N PHE A 387 -46.82 -12.51 23.58
CA PHE A 387 -48.19 -12.36 23.11
C PHE A 387 -49.00 -11.41 24.03
N GLY A 388 -49.80 -10.51 23.43
CA GLY A 388 -50.66 -9.56 24.15
C GLY A 388 -49.92 -8.33 24.68
N HIS A 389 -50.45 -7.74 25.76
CA HIS A 389 -49.91 -6.56 26.46
C HIS A 389 -49.58 -5.36 25.55
N GLU A 390 -50.44 -5.07 24.57
CA GLU A 390 -50.20 -3.98 23.61
C GLU A 390 -50.04 -2.62 24.30
N ASP A 391 -50.81 -2.34 25.36
CA ASP A 391 -50.70 -1.06 26.10
C ASP A 391 -49.35 -0.89 26.79
N ILE A 392 -48.75 -1.96 27.31
CA ILE A 392 -47.43 -1.94 27.94
C ILE A 392 -46.35 -1.75 26.87
N LYS A 393 -46.49 -2.42 25.72
CA LYS A 393 -45.57 -2.26 24.59
C LYS A 393 -45.63 -0.84 24.02
N LYS A 394 -46.82 -0.27 23.91
CA LYS A 394 -47.08 1.14 23.55
C LYS A 394 -46.43 2.11 24.53
N ALA A 395 -46.56 1.84 25.84
CA ALA A 395 -45.91 2.64 26.88
C ALA A 395 -44.38 2.63 26.77
N LEU A 396 -43.80 1.44 26.58
CA LEU A 396 -42.36 1.27 26.40
C LEU A 396 -41.87 1.93 25.10
N LEU A 397 -42.66 1.87 24.03
CA LEU A 397 -42.37 2.55 22.77
C LEU A 397 -42.27 4.07 22.97
N LEU A 398 -43.23 4.68 23.67
CA LEU A 398 -43.19 6.11 23.98
C LEU A 398 -41.98 6.48 24.85
N LEU A 399 -41.59 5.60 25.78
CA LEU A 399 -40.40 5.80 26.61
C LEU A 399 -39.10 5.75 25.79
N LEU A 400 -39.02 4.87 24.79
CA LEU A 400 -37.86 4.74 23.90
C LEU A 400 -37.70 5.94 22.95
N VAL A 401 -38.82 6.43 22.40
CA VAL A 401 -38.82 7.64 21.54
C VAL A 401 -38.47 8.88 22.37
N GLY A 402 -38.91 8.92 23.62
CA GLY A 402 -38.71 10.04 24.52
C GLY A 402 -39.51 11.28 24.11
N ALA A 403 -39.46 12.31 24.95
CA ALA A 403 -40.06 13.61 24.65
C ALA A 403 -38.96 14.60 24.24
N PRO A 404 -39.22 15.52 23.29
CA PRO A 404 -38.25 16.51 22.89
C PRO A 404 -37.84 17.38 24.10
N HIS A 405 -36.55 17.69 24.19
CA HIS A 405 -36.03 18.58 25.22
C HIS A 405 -36.56 19.99 25.00
N ARG A 406 -37.28 20.53 25.99
CA ARG A 406 -37.74 21.92 25.97
C ARG A 406 -36.82 22.77 26.84
N GLN A 407 -36.14 23.72 26.20
CA GLN A 407 -35.42 24.78 26.91
C GLN A 407 -36.36 25.96 27.12
N LEU A 408 -36.52 26.41 28.36
CA LEU A 408 -37.22 27.66 28.66
C LEU A 408 -36.34 28.85 28.30
N LYS A 409 -36.95 30.03 28.13
CA LYS A 409 -36.24 31.29 27.83
C LYS A 409 -35.20 31.68 28.90
N ASP A 410 -35.33 31.13 30.11
CA ASP A 410 -34.41 31.35 31.24
C ASP A 410 -33.22 30.36 31.28
N GLY A 411 -33.01 29.53 30.25
CA GLY A 411 -31.90 28.59 30.18
C GLY A 411 -32.07 27.31 31.02
N MET A 412 -33.17 27.19 31.78
CA MET A 412 -33.54 25.95 32.45
C MET A 412 -33.99 24.89 31.43
N LYS A 413 -33.36 23.70 31.52
CA LYS A 413 -33.72 22.51 30.75
C LYS A 413 -34.76 21.70 31.53
N VAL A 414 -35.95 21.49 30.96
CA VAL A 414 -36.96 20.62 31.57
C VAL A 414 -36.70 19.17 31.17
N ILE A 415 -36.59 18.28 32.15
CA ILE A 415 -36.53 16.84 31.92
C ILE A 415 -37.98 16.34 31.81
N ASN A 416 -38.41 16.02 30.60
CA ASN A 416 -39.75 15.50 30.35
C ASN A 416 -39.77 13.99 30.65
N PHE A 417 -40.15 13.62 31.87
CA PHE A 417 -40.61 12.25 32.14
C PHE A 417 -42.07 12.14 31.70
N ILE A 418 -42.37 11.14 30.86
CA ILE A 418 -43.74 10.80 30.50
C ILE A 418 -44.45 10.37 31.79
N LEU A 419 -45.33 11.24 32.30
CA LEU A 419 -46.21 10.95 33.44
C LEU A 419 -47.22 9.89 33.02
N PHE A 420 -46.85 8.62 33.20
CA PHE A 420 -47.74 7.48 33.12
C PHE A 420 -48.66 7.44 34.35
N GLU A 421 -49.52 8.46 34.52
CA GLU A 421 -50.50 8.45 35.62
C GLU A 421 -51.79 9.25 35.38
N ALA A 422 -51.99 9.91 34.24
CA ALA A 422 -53.12 10.85 34.10
C ALA A 422 -54.38 10.32 33.37
N HIS A 423 -54.35 9.19 32.65
CA HIS A 423 -55.49 8.78 31.82
C HIS A 423 -56.25 7.51 32.26
N MET A 424 -55.78 6.80 33.29
CA MET A 424 -56.49 5.61 33.83
C MET A 424 -57.47 5.94 34.96
N PHE A 425 -57.55 7.19 35.44
CA PHE A 425 -58.41 7.59 36.55
C PHE A 425 -59.61 8.49 36.20
N ASN A 426 -59.82 8.84 34.93
CA ASN A 426 -61.00 9.62 34.49
C ASN A 426 -62.07 8.77 33.76
N GLY A 427 -62.12 7.48 34.08
CA GLY A 427 -63.18 6.56 33.65
C GLY A 427 -63.80 5.84 34.84
N ALA A 428 -64.48 6.58 35.72
CA ALA A 428 -65.45 6.08 36.69
C ALA A 428 -66.56 7.11 36.87
#